data_AF-A0A3N5K8E6-F1
#
_entry.id   AF-A0A3N5K8E6-F1
#
_cell.length_a   1.000
_cell.length_b   1.000
_cell.length_c   1.000
_cell.angle_alpha   90.00
_cell.angle_beta   90.00
_cell.angle_gamma   90.00
#
_symmetry.space_group_name_H-M   'P 1'
#
loop_
_entity.id
_entity.type
_entity.pdbx_description
1 polymer ?
#
loop_
_entity_poly.entity_id
_entity_poly.type
_entity_poly.pdbx_seq_one_letter_code
_entity_poly.pdbx_strand_id
1 'polypeptide(L)'
;MKYRAIQVIGIILILIGLLFLGVNARLYALTTMWPSLLLLLGFGCLIAHFIIPKSQVLLMPAAVLIISSIPLFICTFSLQWNRLTYLWPLFVLSVAIGFLLMYLRGRREKDYLISAAYLTGFSIIAYLIFHYLRSVFPVIFILLGLVLILTSHLLLKKTKSS
;
A
#
# COMPACT_ATOMS: atom_id res chain seq x y z
N MET A 1 30.49 0.91 -17.70
CA MET A 1 29.14 0.94 -17.08
C MET A 1 28.24 -0.24 -17.52
N LYS A 2 28.28 -0.70 -18.79
CA LYS A 2 27.53 -1.89 -19.27
C LYS A 2 27.67 -3.14 -18.37
N TYR A 3 28.89 -3.46 -17.93
CA TYR A 3 29.16 -4.67 -17.12
C TYR A 3 28.43 -4.70 -15.77
N ARG A 4 28.27 -3.54 -15.09
CA ARG A 4 27.56 -3.47 -13.81
C ARG A 4 26.04 -3.65 -13.96
N ALA A 5 25.45 -3.17 -15.06
CA ALA A 5 24.04 -3.41 -15.36
C ALA A 5 23.76 -4.90 -15.59
N ILE A 6 24.65 -5.58 -16.31
CA ILE A 6 24.55 -7.02 -16.58
C ILE A 6 24.66 -7.85 -15.29
N GLN A 7 25.55 -7.45 -14.37
CA GLN A 7 25.64 -8.08 -13.05
C GLN A 7 24.36 -7.92 -12.23
N VAL A 8 23.74 -6.74 -12.25
CA VAL A 8 22.49 -6.49 -11.50
C VAL A 8 21.32 -7.27 -12.11
N ILE A 9 21.20 -7.29 -13.44
CA ILE A 9 20.21 -8.11 -14.13
C ILE A 9 20.44 -9.59 -13.80
N GLY A 10 21.69 -10.04 -13.79
CA GLY A 10 22.07 -11.41 -13.41
C GLY A 10 21.66 -11.76 -11.98
N ILE A 11 21.94 -10.89 -11.01
CA ILE A 11 21.54 -11.09 -9.61
C ILE A 11 20.02 -11.16 -9.46
N ILE A 12 19.28 -10.27 -10.16
CA ILE A 12 17.81 -10.29 -10.16
C ILE A 12 17.30 -11.60 -10.75
N LEU A 13 17.88 -12.06 -11.86
CA LEU A 13 17.51 -13.33 -12.50
C LEU A 13 17.80 -14.54 -11.59
N ILE A 14 18.93 -14.53 -10.88
CA ILE A 14 19.29 -15.56 -9.90
C ILE A 14 18.27 -15.56 -8.75
N LEU A 15 17.91 -14.40 -8.20
CA LEU A 15 16.92 -14.29 -7.14
C LEU A 15 15.53 -14.75 -7.59
N ILE A 16 15.10 -14.39 -8.80
CA ILE A 16 13.85 -14.88 -9.42
C ILE A 16 13.89 -16.40 -9.58
N GLY A 17 15.01 -16.94 -10.06
CA GLY A 17 15.20 -18.37 -10.25
C GLY A 17 15.11 -19.13 -8.93
N LEU A 18 15.78 -18.63 -7.89
CA LEU A 18 15.75 -19.22 -6.54
C LEU A 18 14.33 -19.23 -5.95
N LEU A 19 13.58 -18.13 -6.14
CA LEU A 19 12.18 -18.03 -5.72
C LEU A 19 11.31 -19.08 -6.42
N PHE A 20 11.45 -19.24 -7.74
CA PHE A 20 10.70 -20.24 -8.50
C PHE A 20 11.06 -21.68 -8.13
N LEU A 21 12.33 -21.93 -7.79
CA LEU A 21 12.79 -23.23 -7.34
C LEU A 21 12.15 -23.63 -6.00
N GLY A 22 11.97 -22.66 -5.09
CA GLY A 22 11.25 -22.86 -3.83
C GLY A 22 9.77 -23.21 -4.00
N VAL A 23 9.10 -22.65 -5.01
CA VAL A 23 7.72 -23.02 -5.37
C VAL A 23 7.66 -24.45 -5.89
N ASN A 24 8.57 -24.84 -6.79
CA ASN A 24 8.60 -26.18 -7.37
C ASN A 24 8.91 -27.26 -6.30
N ALA A 25 9.79 -26.94 -5.35
CA ALA A 25 10.10 -27.78 -4.18
C ALA A 25 8.94 -27.87 -3.16
N ARG A 26 7.77 -27.29 -3.44
CA ARG A 26 6.58 -27.23 -2.57
C ARG A 26 6.83 -26.59 -1.20
N LEU A 27 7.87 -25.76 -1.06
CA LEU A 27 8.15 -25.05 0.19
C LEU A 27 7.10 -23.97 0.46
N TYR A 28 6.60 -23.32 -0.59
CA TYR A 28 5.60 -22.25 -0.52
C TYR A 28 4.69 -22.25 -1.76
N ALA A 29 3.48 -21.70 -1.62
CA ALA A 29 2.54 -21.57 -2.73
C ALA A 29 2.79 -20.28 -3.53
N LEU A 30 2.53 -20.30 -4.83
CA LEU A 30 2.55 -19.09 -5.69
C LEU A 30 1.66 -17.97 -5.15
N THR A 31 0.54 -18.33 -4.51
CA THR A 31 -0.38 -17.42 -3.85
C THR A 31 0.25 -16.66 -2.69
N THR A 32 1.30 -17.21 -2.05
CA THR A 32 2.03 -16.56 -0.95
C THR A 32 3.26 -15.78 -1.40
N MET A 33 3.84 -16.15 -2.54
CA MET A 33 5.11 -15.58 -3.00
C MET A 33 4.99 -14.39 -3.95
N TRP A 34 3.84 -14.15 -4.59
CA TRP A 34 3.72 -13.05 -5.55
C TRP A 34 4.16 -11.65 -5.04
N PRO A 35 4.02 -11.26 -3.75
CA PRO A 35 4.48 -9.95 -3.28
C PRO A 35 6.02 -9.84 -3.26
N SER A 36 6.75 -10.97 -3.20
CA SER A 36 8.22 -10.95 -3.28
C SER A 36 8.72 -10.59 -4.67
N LEU A 37 7.94 -10.87 -5.73
CA LEU A 37 8.26 -10.44 -7.09
C LEU A 37 8.18 -8.92 -7.21
N LEU A 38 7.15 -8.29 -6.61
CA LEU A 38 7.03 -6.83 -6.52
C LEU A 38 8.21 -6.22 -5.78
N LEU A 39 8.58 -6.81 -4.62
CA LEU A 39 9.74 -6.37 -3.85
C LEU A 39 11.02 -6.46 -4.68
N LEU A 40 11.24 -7.58 -5.37
CA LEU A 40 12.42 -7.80 -6.21
C LEU A 40 12.49 -6.80 -7.37
N LEU A 41 11.36 -6.54 -8.04
CA LEU A 41 11.27 -5.55 -9.11
C LEU A 41 11.56 -4.14 -8.60
N GLY A 42 11.06 -3.82 -7.39
CA GLY A 42 11.32 -2.55 -6.71
C GLY A 42 12.79 -2.34 -6.38
N PHE A 43 13.45 -3.35 -5.80
CA PHE A 43 14.90 -3.34 -5.60
C PHE A 43 15.66 -3.25 -6.93
N GLY A 44 15.20 -3.94 -7.97
CA GLY A 44 15.77 -3.83 -9.31
C GLY A 44 15.76 -2.39 -9.85
N CYS A 45 14.64 -1.68 -9.70
CA CYS A 45 14.55 -0.25 -10.06
C CYS A 45 15.46 0.61 -9.18
N LEU A 46 15.56 0.33 -7.88
CA LEU A 46 16.44 1.07 -6.97
C LEU A 46 17.91 0.91 -7.37
N ILE A 47 18.34 -0.30 -7.71
CA ILE A 47 19.72 -0.57 -8.11
C ILE A 47 20.00 0.02 -9.50
N ALA A 48 19.04 -0.09 -10.43
CA ALA A 48 19.13 0.55 -11.74
C ALA A 48 19.33 2.06 -11.64
N HIS A 49 18.74 2.70 -10.62
CA HIS A 49 18.99 4.11 -10.35
C HIS A 49 20.48 4.44 -10.11
N PHE A 50 21.20 3.60 -9.35
CA PHE A 50 22.62 3.79 -9.08
C PHE A 50 23.51 3.56 -10.30
N ILE A 51 23.03 2.84 -11.31
CA ILE A 51 23.79 2.52 -12.52
C ILE A 51 23.60 3.57 -13.62
N ILE A 52 22.39 4.15 -13.72
CA ILE A 52 22.02 5.06 -14.80
C ILE A 52 22.03 6.51 -14.28
N PRO A 53 23.07 7.32 -14.58
CA PRO A 53 23.07 8.73 -14.22
C PRO A 53 21.90 9.45 -14.91
N LYS A 54 21.12 10.24 -14.15
CA LYS A 54 19.85 10.93 -14.52
C LYS A 54 18.54 10.12 -14.43
N SER A 55 18.54 8.90 -13.92
CA SER A 55 17.31 8.12 -13.73
C SER A 55 16.54 8.48 -12.44
N GLN A 56 16.46 9.76 -12.06
CA GLN A 56 15.72 10.18 -10.85
C GLN A 56 14.24 9.77 -10.90
N VAL A 57 13.68 9.71 -12.12
CA VAL A 57 12.32 9.21 -12.41
C VAL A 57 12.12 7.76 -11.90
N LEU A 58 13.19 6.96 -11.81
CA LEU A 58 13.12 5.55 -11.45
C LEU A 58 13.05 5.30 -9.93
N LEU A 59 13.35 6.30 -9.09
CA LEU A 59 13.22 6.14 -7.63
C LEU A 59 11.74 6.05 -7.19
N MET A 60 10.84 6.73 -7.90
CA MET A 60 9.41 6.70 -7.59
C MET A 60 8.81 5.30 -7.76
N PRO A 61 8.91 4.64 -8.93
CA PRO A 61 8.42 3.27 -9.07
C PRO A 61 9.15 2.29 -8.15
N ALA A 62 10.45 2.48 -7.89
CA ALA A 62 11.19 1.67 -6.93
C ALA A 62 10.58 1.74 -5.52
N ALA A 63 10.35 2.94 -5.00
CA ALA A 63 9.76 3.15 -3.69
C ALA A 63 8.33 2.61 -3.61
N VAL A 64 7.52 2.86 -4.64
CA VAL A 64 6.14 2.35 -4.72
C VAL A 64 6.14 0.82 -4.66
N LEU A 65 6.96 0.15 -5.48
CA LEU A 65 7.05 -1.32 -5.51
C LEU A 65 7.52 -1.91 -4.17
N ILE A 66 8.56 -1.33 -3.55
CA ILE A 66 9.09 -1.84 -2.28
C ILE A 66 8.07 -1.65 -1.16
N ILE A 67 7.51 -0.46 -0.99
CA ILE A 67 6.65 -0.15 0.15
C ILE A 67 5.27 -0.77 -0.03
N SER A 68 4.73 -0.83 -1.25
CA SER A 68 3.47 -1.53 -1.55
C SER A 68 3.56 -3.04 -1.32
N SER A 69 4.75 -3.64 -1.46
CA SER A 69 4.93 -5.06 -1.20
C SER A 69 4.69 -5.44 0.27
N ILE A 70 4.92 -4.53 1.22
CA ILE A 70 4.75 -4.76 2.67
C ILE A 70 3.28 -5.06 3.04
N PRO A 71 2.29 -4.18 2.76
CA PRO A 71 0.89 -4.47 3.07
C PRO A 71 0.37 -5.69 2.30
N LEU A 72 0.89 -5.93 1.08
CA LEU A 72 0.56 -7.12 0.30
C LEU A 72 1.11 -8.40 0.96
N PHE A 73 2.32 -8.35 1.52
CA PHE A 73 2.90 -9.44 2.30
C PHE A 73 2.04 -9.74 3.53
N ILE A 74 1.65 -8.70 4.27
CA ILE A 74 0.82 -8.83 5.48
C ILE A 74 -0.53 -9.49 5.15
N CYS A 75 -1.22 -9.03 4.11
CA CYS A 75 -2.50 -9.60 3.68
C CYS A 75 -2.36 -11.06 3.24
N THR A 76 -1.29 -11.35 2.51
CA THR A 76 -1.05 -12.67 1.91
C THR A 76 -0.68 -13.72 2.96
N PHE A 77 0.22 -13.39 3.89
CA PHE A 77 0.61 -14.30 4.99
C PHE A 77 -0.48 -14.47 6.04
N SER A 78 -1.27 -13.43 6.29
CA SER A 78 -2.38 -13.51 7.26
C SER A 78 -3.64 -14.15 6.66
N LEU A 79 -3.68 -14.42 5.35
CA LEU A 79 -4.88 -14.81 4.58
C LEU A 79 -6.10 -13.89 4.79
N GLN A 80 -5.89 -12.67 5.27
CA GLN A 80 -6.94 -11.73 5.67
C GLN A 80 -6.91 -10.48 4.78
N TRP A 81 -7.49 -10.59 3.59
CA TRP A 81 -7.60 -9.48 2.64
C TRP A 81 -8.45 -8.31 3.13
N ASN A 82 -9.34 -8.54 4.09
CA ASN A 82 -10.08 -7.48 4.78
C ASN A 82 -9.17 -6.49 5.54
N ARG A 83 -7.90 -6.86 5.79
CA ARG A 83 -6.90 -5.93 6.36
C ARG A 83 -6.52 -4.81 5.39
N LEU A 84 -6.71 -5.03 4.09
CA LEU A 84 -6.42 -4.03 3.07
C LEU A 84 -7.26 -2.75 3.24
N THR A 85 -8.42 -2.85 3.88
CA THR A 85 -9.29 -1.71 4.20
C THR A 85 -8.62 -0.66 5.10
N TYR A 86 -7.63 -1.03 5.91
CA TYR A 86 -6.85 -0.07 6.71
C TYR A 86 -5.40 0.04 6.25
N LEU A 87 -4.89 -0.93 5.48
CA LEU A 87 -3.53 -0.90 4.95
C LEU A 87 -3.41 -0.10 3.65
N TRP A 88 -4.51 0.16 2.94
CA TRP A 88 -4.46 0.90 1.68
C TRP A 88 -3.79 2.30 1.76
N PRO A 89 -3.86 3.06 2.87
CA PRO A 89 -3.17 4.33 2.97
C PRO A 89 -1.65 4.18 2.85
N LEU A 90 -1.08 3.00 3.15
CA LEU A 90 0.34 2.73 2.91
C LEU A 90 0.70 2.75 1.41
N PHE A 91 -0.23 2.50 0.49
CA PHE A 91 0.02 2.71 -0.93
C PHE A 91 0.15 4.18 -1.28
N VAL A 92 -0.59 5.07 -0.61
CA VAL A 92 -0.40 6.52 -0.81
C VAL A 92 0.92 6.96 -0.17
N LEU A 93 1.27 6.37 0.98
CA LEU A 93 2.55 6.59 1.63
C LEU A 93 3.73 6.16 0.75
N SER A 94 3.59 5.06 0.00
CA SER A 94 4.64 4.58 -0.90
C SER A 94 4.97 5.62 -1.98
N VAL A 95 3.95 6.29 -2.53
CA VAL A 95 4.11 7.38 -3.49
C VAL A 95 4.73 8.61 -2.84
N ALA A 96 4.30 8.97 -1.62
CA ALA A 96 4.89 10.07 -0.85
C ALA A 96 6.39 9.87 -0.62
N ILE A 97 6.77 8.65 -0.23
CA ILE A 97 8.17 8.27 -0.01
C ILE A 97 8.94 8.27 -1.34
N GLY A 98 8.32 7.86 -2.45
CA GLY A 98 8.91 7.99 -3.78
C GLY A 98 9.30 9.43 -4.13
N PHE A 99 8.40 10.39 -3.92
CA PHE A 99 8.69 11.81 -4.09
C PHE A 99 9.77 12.32 -3.12
N LEU A 100 9.78 11.83 -1.88
CA LEU A 100 10.79 12.18 -0.89
C LEU A 100 12.19 11.68 -1.30
N LEU A 101 12.30 10.44 -1.79
CA LEU A 101 13.56 9.89 -2.32
C LEU A 101 14.03 10.68 -3.54
N MET A 102 13.11 11.06 -4.43
CA MET A 102 13.40 11.92 -5.57
C MET A 102 13.92 13.28 -5.12
N TYR A 103 13.35 13.89 -4.07
CA TYR A 103 13.83 15.14 -3.51
C TYR A 103 15.27 15.02 -2.96
N LEU A 104 15.53 13.99 -2.15
CA LEU A 104 16.83 13.78 -1.49
C LEU A 104 17.97 13.53 -2.48
N ARG A 105 17.70 12.77 -3.54
CA ARG A 105 18.68 12.43 -4.58
C ARG A 105 18.65 13.39 -5.78
N GLY A 106 17.65 14.27 -5.79
CA GLY A 106 17.24 15.21 -6.81
C GLY A 106 18.06 16.49 -6.90
N ARG A 107 17.57 17.41 -7.75
CA ARG A 107 17.90 18.85 -7.65
C ARG A 107 17.26 19.56 -6.45
N ARG A 108 16.66 18.80 -5.51
CA ARG A 108 15.93 19.32 -4.34
C ARG A 108 14.88 20.38 -4.72
N GLU A 109 14.12 20.14 -5.78
CA GLU A 109 13.05 21.07 -6.15
C GLU A 109 11.96 21.04 -5.09
N LYS A 110 11.49 22.23 -4.69
CA LYS A 110 10.53 22.39 -3.58
C LYS A 110 9.20 21.67 -3.86
N ASP A 111 8.83 21.54 -5.13
CA ASP A 111 7.57 20.96 -5.57
C ASP A 111 7.42 19.47 -5.21
N TYR A 112 8.52 18.71 -5.25
CA TYR A 112 8.51 17.31 -4.84
C TYR A 112 8.29 17.15 -3.33
N LEU A 113 8.82 18.07 -2.53
CA LEU A 113 8.71 18.01 -1.07
C LEU A 113 7.31 18.42 -0.60
N ILE A 114 6.72 19.42 -1.26
CA ILE A 114 5.33 19.82 -1.04
C ILE A 114 4.40 18.64 -1.37
N SER A 115 4.58 18.02 -2.54
CA SER A 115 3.81 16.84 -2.95
C SER A 115 3.96 15.69 -1.97
N ALA A 116 5.19 15.38 -1.55
CA ALA A 116 5.45 14.36 -0.54
C ALA A 116 4.72 14.69 0.77
N ALA A 117 4.80 15.93 1.27
CA ALA A 117 4.14 16.34 2.51
C ALA A 117 2.61 16.18 2.45
N TYR A 118 1.98 16.62 1.36
CA TYR A 118 0.54 16.44 1.17
C TYR A 118 0.12 14.98 1.14
N LEU A 119 0.84 14.13 0.39
CA LEU A 119 0.53 12.71 0.31
C LEU A 119 0.77 11.98 1.64
N THR A 120 1.83 12.34 2.37
CA THR A 120 2.08 11.79 3.72
C THR A 120 0.95 12.17 4.67
N GLY A 121 0.54 13.44 4.67
CA GLY A 121 -0.56 13.93 5.48
C GLY A 121 -1.88 13.23 5.15
N PHE A 122 -2.21 13.12 3.86
CA PHE A 122 -3.39 12.39 3.40
C PHE A 122 -3.36 10.92 3.82
N SER A 123 -2.21 10.24 3.70
CA SER A 123 -2.06 8.85 4.11
C SER A 123 -2.31 8.67 5.62
N ILE A 124 -1.74 9.55 6.45
CA ILE A 124 -1.91 9.50 7.92
C ILE A 124 -3.38 9.75 8.28
N ILE A 125 -3.99 10.80 7.70
CA ILE A 125 -5.40 11.14 7.94
C ILE A 125 -6.31 9.99 7.49
N ALA A 126 -6.08 9.43 6.30
CA ALA A 126 -6.84 8.30 5.79
C ALA A 126 -6.69 7.07 6.69
N TYR A 127 -5.49 6.77 7.18
CA TYR A 127 -5.27 5.67 8.12
C TYR A 127 -6.06 5.85 9.43
N LEU A 128 -6.00 7.04 10.03
CA LEU A 128 -6.75 7.40 11.24
C LEU A 128 -8.26 7.30 11.01
N ILE A 129 -8.75 7.87 9.91
CA ILE A 129 -10.16 7.86 9.52
C ILE A 129 -10.64 6.42 9.36
N PHE A 130 -10.00 5.59 8.55
CA PHE A 130 -10.46 4.20 8.34
C PHE A 130 -10.37 3.34 9.59
N HIS A 131 -9.39 3.59 10.46
CA HIS A 131 -9.30 2.93 11.76
C HIS A 131 -10.48 3.33 12.68
N TYR A 132 -10.77 4.62 12.79
CA TYR A 132 -11.88 5.12 13.61
C TYR A 132 -13.26 4.79 13.05
N LEU A 133 -13.48 4.96 11.73
CA LEU A 133 -14.77 4.72 11.09
C LEU A 133 -15.24 3.28 11.30
N ARG A 134 -14.36 2.28 11.23
CA ARG A 134 -14.76 0.88 11.45
C ARG A 134 -15.24 0.62 12.87
N SER A 135 -14.74 1.36 13.86
CA SER A 135 -15.20 1.23 15.24
C SER A 135 -16.52 1.97 15.50
N VAL A 136 -16.77 3.08 14.80
CA VAL A 136 -17.89 3.99 15.08
C VAL A 136 -19.10 3.76 14.16
N PHE A 137 -18.89 3.36 12.90
CA PHE A 137 -19.97 3.11 11.94
C PHE A 137 -20.99 2.06 12.38
N PRO A 138 -20.59 0.91 12.96
CA PRO A 138 -21.55 -0.07 13.44
C PRO A 138 -22.45 0.51 14.53
N VAL A 139 -21.88 1.30 15.44
CA VAL A 139 -22.60 1.92 16.56
C VAL A 139 -23.57 2.98 16.08
N ILE A 140 -23.14 3.82 15.12
CA ILE A 140 -24.03 4.83 14.50
C ILE A 140 -25.17 4.16 13.76
N PHE A 141 -24.91 3.11 12.97
CA PHE A 141 -25.97 2.39 12.24
C PHE A 141 -26.97 1.71 13.18
N ILE A 142 -26.50 1.13 14.29
CA ILE A 142 -27.35 0.53 15.31
C ILE A 142 -28.23 1.60 15.98
N LEU A 143 -27.65 2.73 16.39
CA LEU A 143 -28.40 3.84 17.01
C LEU A 143 -29.42 4.47 16.06
N LEU A 144 -29.04 4.70 14.80
CA LEU A 144 -29.90 5.29 13.79
C LEU A 144 -31.07 4.34 13.45
N GLY A 145 -30.79 3.03 13.37
CA GLY A 145 -31.81 2.00 13.27
C GLY A 145 -32.78 1.99 14.46
N LEU A 146 -32.27 2.10 15.69
CA LEU A 146 -33.06 2.16 16.91
C LEU A 146 -33.99 3.39 16.96
N VAL A 147 -33.47 4.55 16.56
CA VAL A 147 -34.25 5.80 16.48
C VAL A 147 -35.36 5.71 15.44
N LEU A 148 -35.09 5.11 14.28
CA LEU A 148 -36.09 4.89 13.23
C LEU A 148 -37.23 3.97 13.69
N ILE A 149 -36.91 2.89 14.40
CA ILE A 149 -37.89 1.95 14.95
C ILE A 149 -38.74 2.60 16.05
N LEU A 150 -38.13 3.37 16.95
CA LEU A 150 -38.89 4.10 17.98
C LEU A 150 -39.82 5.15 17.34
N THR A 151 -39.31 5.88 16.35
CA THR A 151 -40.09 6.91 15.66
C THR A 151 -41.27 6.29 14.91
N SER A 152 -41.09 5.14 14.25
CA SER A 152 -42.18 4.44 13.56
C SER A 152 -43.24 3.91 14.54
N HIS A 153 -42.84 3.36 15.68
CA HIS A 153 -43.78 2.93 16.73
C HIS A 153 -44.56 4.11 17.34
N LEU A 154 -43.93 5.27 17.50
CA LEU A 154 -44.59 6.48 18.01
C LEU A 154 -45.58 7.07 17.00
N LEU A 155 -45.27 7.03 15.71
CA LEU A 155 -46.17 7.46 14.64
C LEU A 155 -47.40 6.55 14.49
N LEU A 156 -47.23 5.22 14.62
CA LEU A 156 -48.33 4.25 14.59
C LEU A 156 -49.26 4.35 15.81
N LYS A 157 -48.74 4.73 16.98
CA LYS A 157 -49.56 4.94 18.18
C LYS A 157 -50.44 6.19 18.06
N LYS A 158 -50.01 7.18 17.26
CA LYS A 158 -50.72 8.45 17.07
C LYS A 158 -51.93 8.32 16.12
N THR A 159 -51.86 7.43 15.12
CA THR A 159 -52.96 7.17 14.17
C THR A 159 -54.07 6.26 14.71
N LYS A 160 -53.82 5.47 15.76
CA LYS A 160 -54.82 4.57 16.36
C LYS A 160 -55.69 5.23 17.45
N SER A 161 -55.42 6.50 17.76
CA SER A 161 -56.05 7.31 18.83
C SER A 161 -56.96 8.42 18.29
N SER A 162 -57.20 8.47 16.97
CA SER A 162 -58.08 9.45 16.32
C SER A 162 -59.28 8.76 15.67
#